data_AF-A0A8X6VJF8-F1
#
_entry.id   AF-A0A8X6VJF8-F1
#
_cell.length_a   1.000
_cell.length_b   1.000
_cell.length_c   1.000
_cell.angle_alpha   90.00
_cell.angle_beta   90.00
_cell.angle_gamma   90.00
#
_symmetry.space_group_name_H-M   'P 1'
#
loop_
_entity.id
_entity.type
_entity.pdbx_description
1 polymer ?
#
loop_
_entity_poly.entity_id
_entity_poly.type
_entity_poly.pdbx_seq_one_letter_code
_entity_poly.pdbx_strand_id
1 'polypeptide(L)'
;MRDSGFVTATVTGERYADMLQNRIIPSLADKHLLERTIFMQDNAPPHITRRVKDLLRRSFGDDLVLSRHFHQAWPPRSPDLSPCDYWLWGYLKSQVYRDRPTSLGMLKDNIRLQCLTITRTCFTVLFTTLFLDCSYFEE
;
A
#
# COMPACT_ATOMS: atom_id res chain seq x y z
N MET A 1 -3.50 -23.55 17.02
CA MET A 1 -3.15 -23.16 15.63
C MET A 1 -3.39 -21.67 15.48
N ARG A 2 -2.34 -20.85 15.37
CA ARG A 2 -2.49 -19.42 15.05
C ARG A 2 -2.71 -19.31 13.55
N ASP A 3 -3.83 -18.72 13.16
CA ASP A 3 -4.16 -18.46 11.77
C ASP A 3 -3.07 -17.58 11.17
N SER A 4 -2.51 -18.01 10.04
CA SER A 4 -1.26 -17.47 9.51
C SER A 4 -1.40 -16.09 8.85
N GLY A 5 -2.58 -15.47 8.87
CA GLY A 5 -2.83 -14.11 8.35
C GLY A 5 -2.65 -13.91 6.84
N PHE A 6 -1.98 -14.84 6.15
CA PHE A 6 -1.81 -14.86 4.70
C PHE A 6 -2.95 -15.63 4.06
N VAL A 7 -3.92 -14.90 3.51
CA VAL A 7 -4.96 -15.45 2.65
C VAL A 7 -4.43 -15.45 1.20
N THR A 8 -4.24 -16.64 0.63
CA THR A 8 -3.92 -16.79 -0.79
C THR A 8 -5.22 -16.83 -1.58
N ALA A 9 -5.77 -15.66 -1.87
CA ALA A 9 -6.97 -15.52 -2.69
C ALA A 9 -6.83 -14.30 -3.62
N THR A 10 -7.58 -14.32 -4.72
CA THR A 10 -7.63 -13.16 -5.63
C THR A 10 -8.23 -11.96 -4.88
N VAL A 11 -7.57 -10.80 -5.02
CA VAL A 11 -8.08 -9.54 -4.49
C VAL A 11 -9.22 -9.06 -5.37
N THR A 12 -10.45 -9.14 -4.84
CA THR A 12 -11.65 -8.54 -5.44
C THR A 12 -11.92 -7.19 -4.77
N GLY A 13 -12.71 -6.31 -5.40
CA GLY A 13 -13.11 -5.04 -4.78
C GLY A 13 -13.76 -5.20 -3.39
N GLU A 14 -14.61 -6.22 -3.21
CA GLU A 14 -15.24 -6.52 -1.92
C GLU A 14 -14.22 -6.89 -0.84
N ARG A 15 -13.37 -7.89 -1.09
CA ARG A 15 -12.28 -8.28 -0.19
C ARG A 15 -11.32 -7.12 0.13
N TYR A 16 -11.04 -6.27 -0.85
CA TYR A 16 -10.19 -5.09 -0.64
C TYR A 16 -10.89 -4.06 0.28
N ALA A 17 -12.16 -3.75 0.01
CA ALA A 17 -12.96 -2.89 0.89
C ALA A 17 -13.06 -3.45 2.31
N ASP A 18 -13.28 -4.76 2.47
CA ASP A 18 -13.34 -5.43 3.77
C ASP A 18 -12.00 -5.32 4.51
N MET A 19 -10.88 -5.47 3.80
CA MET A 19 -9.54 -5.32 4.38
C MET A 19 -9.30 -3.87 4.84
N LEU A 20 -9.66 -2.87 4.02
CA LEU A 20 -9.57 -1.46 4.40
C LEU A 20 -10.42 -1.15 5.64
N GLN A 21 -11.69 -1.53 5.61
CA GLN A 21 -12.69 -1.23 6.64
C GLN A 21 -12.37 -1.91 7.97
N ASN A 22 -11.89 -3.16 7.95
CA ASN A 22 -11.74 -3.96 9.17
C ASN A 22 -10.31 -4.01 9.71
N ARG A 23 -9.31 -3.55 8.94
CA ARG A 23 -7.90 -3.61 9.35
C ARG A 23 -7.20 -2.26 9.25
N ILE A 24 -7.17 -1.65 8.07
CA ILE A 24 -6.33 -0.47 7.81
C ILE A 24 -6.89 0.78 8.47
N ILE A 25 -8.15 1.10 8.20
CA ILE A 25 -8.81 2.31 8.73
C ILE A 25 -8.83 2.29 10.27
N PRO A 26 -9.26 1.20 10.95
CA PRO A 26 -9.18 1.12 12.40
C PRO A 26 -7.76 1.29 12.93
N SER A 27 -6.76 0.65 12.31
CA SER A 27 -5.37 0.76 12.79
C SER A 27 -4.80 2.17 12.68
N LEU A 28 -5.19 2.94 11.66
CA LEU A 28 -4.83 4.35 11.53
C LEU A 28 -5.60 5.24 12.52
N ALA A 29 -6.89 4.95 12.74
CA ALA A 29 -7.72 5.66 13.70
C ALA A 29 -7.19 5.47 15.14
N ASP A 30 -6.86 4.23 15.54
CA ASP A 30 -6.29 3.90 16.85
C ASP A 30 -4.94 4.60 17.12
N LYS A 31 -4.22 4.96 16.05
CA LYS A 31 -2.95 5.71 16.11
C LYS A 31 -3.14 7.22 15.98
N HIS A 32 -4.38 7.71 15.84
CA HIS A 32 -4.71 9.11 15.54
C HIS A 32 -4.02 9.66 14.28
N LEU A 33 -3.87 8.81 13.26
CA LEU A 33 -3.20 9.16 12.00
C LEU A 33 -4.17 9.38 10.83
N LEU A 34 -5.45 9.04 10.97
CA LEU A 34 -6.39 9.00 9.85
C LEU A 34 -6.50 10.35 9.13
N GLU A 35 -6.67 11.45 9.88
CA GLU A 35 -6.79 12.83 9.34
C GLU A 35 -5.47 13.41 8.82
N ARG A 36 -4.34 12.75 9.11
CA ARG A 36 -2.99 13.20 8.73
C ARG A 36 -2.36 12.34 7.64
N THR A 37 -3.07 11.30 7.20
CA THR A 37 -2.55 10.33 6.24
C THR A 37 -3.09 10.66 4.87
N ILE A 38 -2.18 10.91 3.93
CA ILE A 38 -2.49 10.87 2.50
C ILE A 38 -2.52 9.40 2.09
N PHE A 39 -3.69 8.91 1.68
CA PHE A 39 -3.89 7.54 1.24
C PHE A 39 -3.61 7.44 -0.27
N MET A 40 -2.71 6.55 -0.68
CA MET A 40 -2.35 6.35 -2.08
C MET A 40 -2.62 4.91 -2.49
N GLN A 41 -3.25 4.72 -3.66
CA GLN A 41 -3.45 3.41 -4.27
C GLN A 41 -3.31 3.48 -5.80
N ASP A 42 -2.93 2.37 -6.42
CA ASP A 42 -2.84 2.27 -7.88
C ASP A 42 -4.22 2.11 -8.53
N ASN A 43 -4.23 2.06 -9.87
CA ASN A 43 -5.43 2.00 -10.68
C ASN A 43 -5.93 0.56 -10.94
N ALA A 44 -5.57 -0.41 -10.10
CA ALA A 44 -6.02 -1.79 -10.27
C ALA A 44 -7.57 -1.89 -10.18
N PRO A 45 -8.23 -2.74 -10.98
CA PRO A 45 -9.69 -2.82 -11.01
C PRO A 45 -10.38 -2.98 -9.64
N PRO A 46 -9.85 -3.77 -8.69
CA PRO A 46 -10.42 -3.87 -7.33
C PRO A 46 -10.45 -2.54 -6.56
N HIS A 47 -9.44 -1.69 -6.77
CA HIS A 47 -9.22 -0.46 -6.01
C HIS A 47 -10.13 0.70 -6.46
N ILE A 48 -10.61 0.66 -7.71
CA ILE A 48 -11.44 1.72 -8.31
C ILE A 48 -12.95 1.41 -8.26
N THR A 49 -13.35 0.33 -7.59
CA THR A 49 -14.77 -0.01 -7.41
C THR A 49 -15.53 1.06 -6.63
N ARG A 50 -16.84 1.18 -6.85
CA ARG A 50 -17.67 2.18 -6.15
C ARG A 50 -17.58 2.03 -4.63
N ARG A 51 -17.72 0.79 -4.13
CA ARG A 51 -17.64 0.49 -2.69
C ARG A 51 -16.34 0.98 -2.07
N VAL A 52 -15.19 0.74 -2.72
CA VAL A 52 -13.88 1.17 -2.22
C VAL A 52 -13.77 2.69 -2.23
N LYS A 53 -14.16 3.35 -3.33
CA LYS A 53 -14.10 4.82 -3.43
C LYS A 53 -14.97 5.50 -2.36
N ASP A 54 -16.19 5.01 -2.17
CA ASP A 54 -17.12 5.56 -1.17
C ASP A 54 -16.63 5.31 0.26
N LEU A 55 -15.92 4.22 0.50
CA LEU A 55 -15.26 3.97 1.79
C LEU A 55 -14.12 4.97 2.01
N LEU A 56 -13.22 5.14 1.03
CA LEU A 56 -12.07 6.04 1.14
C LEU A 56 -12.51 7.50 1.33
N ARG A 57 -13.51 7.98 0.58
CA ARG A 57 -14.07 9.32 0.76
C ARG A 57 -14.60 9.56 2.18
N ARG A 58 -15.32 8.57 2.72
CA ARG A 58 -15.88 8.68 4.08
C ARG A 58 -14.81 8.64 5.16
N SER A 59 -13.69 7.96 4.92
CA SER A 59 -12.64 7.78 5.93
C SER A 59 -11.53 8.82 5.88
N PHE A 60 -11.14 9.28 4.69
CA PHE A 60 -10.01 10.20 4.50
C PHE A 60 -10.45 11.56 3.92
N GLY A 61 -11.61 11.65 3.27
CA GLY A 61 -11.99 12.80 2.45
C GLY A 61 -11.46 12.72 1.03
N ASP A 62 -11.95 13.59 0.13
CA ASP A 62 -11.56 13.53 -1.29
C ASP A 62 -10.14 14.09 -1.53
N ASP A 63 -9.71 15.04 -0.70
CA ASP A 63 -8.42 15.73 -0.84
C ASP A 63 -7.24 14.91 -0.31
N LEU A 64 -7.46 13.97 0.60
CA LEU A 64 -6.40 13.14 1.20
C LEU A 64 -6.23 11.78 0.50
N VAL A 65 -6.85 11.59 -0.67
CA VAL A 65 -6.77 10.33 -1.41
C VAL A 65 -6.17 10.56 -2.80
N LEU A 66 -5.02 9.94 -3.04
CA LEU A 66 -4.34 9.86 -4.33
C LEU A 66 -4.81 8.60 -5.06
N SER A 67 -5.81 8.74 -5.92
CA SER A 67 -6.40 7.63 -6.68
C SER A 67 -7.21 8.18 -7.87
N ARG A 68 -7.44 7.36 -8.90
CA ARG A 68 -8.33 7.75 -9.99
C ARG A 68 -9.74 8.08 -9.48
N HIS A 69 -10.33 9.14 -10.05
CA HIS A 69 -11.65 9.69 -9.71
C HIS A 69 -11.75 10.37 -8.34
N PHE A 70 -10.63 10.80 -7.75
CA PHE A 70 -10.55 11.75 -6.64
C PHE A 70 -9.98 13.08 -7.15
N HIS A 71 -10.07 14.14 -6.35
CA HIS A 71 -9.49 15.45 -6.68
C HIS A 71 -8.02 15.35 -7.09
N GLN A 72 -7.21 14.63 -6.32
CA GLN A 72 -5.82 14.35 -6.65
C GLN A 72 -5.72 13.03 -7.44
N ALA A 73 -5.96 13.12 -8.75
CA ALA A 73 -5.97 11.96 -9.62
C ALA A 73 -4.57 11.38 -9.84
N TRP A 74 -4.38 10.10 -9.52
CA TRP A 74 -3.14 9.38 -9.82
C TRP A 74 -3.00 9.10 -11.33
N PRO A 75 -1.86 9.46 -11.96
CA PRO A 75 -1.68 9.25 -13.39
C PRO A 75 -1.76 7.76 -13.78
N PRO A 76 -2.32 7.43 -14.94
CA PRO A 76 -2.38 6.05 -15.41
C PRO A 76 -0.97 5.56 -15.80
N ARG A 77 -0.64 4.32 -15.40
CA ARG A 77 0.60 3.61 -15.77
C ARG A 77 1.90 4.26 -15.24
N SER A 78 1.86 4.78 -14.01
CA SER A 78 3.03 5.34 -13.33
C SER A 78 3.46 4.46 -12.14
N PRO A 79 4.04 3.26 -12.39
CA PRO A 79 4.59 2.42 -11.33
C PRO A 79 5.86 3.03 -10.70
N ASP A 80 6.57 3.87 -11.44
CA ASP A 80 7.70 4.69 -10.97
C ASP A 80 7.30 5.63 -9.83
N LEU A 81 6.06 6.10 -9.83
CA LEU A 81 5.53 6.99 -8.78
C LEU A 81 5.02 6.23 -7.54
N SER A 82 4.94 4.90 -7.58
CA SER A 82 4.52 4.12 -6.41
C SER A 82 5.77 3.74 -5.60
N PRO A 83 5.96 4.22 -4.35
CA PRO A 83 7.07 3.79 -3.50
C PRO A 83 7.17 2.27 -3.35
N CYS A 84 6.01 1.61 -3.42
CA CYS A 84 5.91 0.16 -3.35
C CYS A 84 6.56 -0.51 -4.58
N ASP A 85 6.22 -0.04 -5.78
CA ASP A 85 6.69 -0.62 -7.04
C ASP A 85 8.11 -0.18 -7.40
N TYR A 86 8.47 1.07 -7.11
CA TYR A 86 9.80 1.61 -7.35
C TYR A 86 10.88 0.92 -6.49
N TRP A 87 10.61 0.69 -5.20
CA TRP A 87 11.64 0.22 -4.27
C TRP A 87 11.21 -0.99 -3.44
N LEU A 88 10.07 -0.91 -2.74
CA LEU A 88 9.72 -1.85 -1.68
C LEU A 88 9.66 -3.29 -2.16
N TRP A 89 8.97 -3.55 -3.29
CA TRP A 89 8.80 -4.90 -3.80
C TRP A 89 10.10 -5.50 -4.31
N GLY A 90 10.94 -4.70 -4.98
CA GLY A 90 12.27 -5.12 -5.42
C GLY A 90 13.18 -5.48 -4.23
N TYR A 91 13.21 -4.59 -3.23
CA TYR A 91 13.96 -4.80 -2.00
C TYR A 91 13.48 -6.05 -1.25
N LEU A 92 12.18 -6.13 -0.93
CA LEU A 92 11.61 -7.28 -0.22
C LEU A 92 11.85 -8.59 -0.96
N LYS A 93 11.68 -8.62 -2.29
CA LYS A 93 11.94 -9.82 -3.08
C LYS A 93 13.41 -10.25 -2.97
N SER A 94 14.36 -9.32 -3.01
CA SER A 94 15.78 -9.65 -2.85
C SER A 94 16.11 -10.25 -1.49
N GLN A 95 15.45 -9.79 -0.41
CA GLN A 95 15.69 -10.29 0.95
C GLN A 95 14.96 -11.60 1.21
N VAL A 96 13.67 -11.69 0.85
CA VAL A 96 12.81 -12.85 1.09
C VAL A 96 13.32 -14.10 0.38
N TYR A 97 13.89 -13.94 -0.82
CA TYR A 97 14.41 -15.04 -1.62
C TYR A 97 15.90 -15.35 -1.39
N ARG A 98 16.60 -14.60 -0.54
CA ARG A 98 18.03 -14.79 -0.25
C ARG A 98 18.35 -16.24 0.15
N ASP A 99 17.52 -16.81 1.03
CA ASP A 99 17.71 -18.16 1.59
C ASP A 99 17.03 -19.26 0.74
N ARG A 100 16.55 -18.91 -0.46
CA ARG A 100 15.89 -19.84 -1.41
C ARG A 100 14.80 -20.68 -0.74
N PRO A 101 13.73 -20.05 -0.21
CA PRO A 101 12.66 -20.77 0.48
C PRO A 101 12.06 -21.86 -0.42
N THR A 102 12.00 -23.10 0.07
CA THR A 102 11.51 -24.27 -0.67
C THR A 102 10.07 -24.64 -0.33
N SER A 103 9.44 -23.90 0.59
CA SER A 103 8.05 -24.12 0.99
C SER A 103 7.30 -22.80 1.18
N LEU A 104 5.97 -22.87 1.05
CA LEU A 104 5.10 -21.71 1.30
C LEU A 104 5.21 -21.21 2.76
N GLY A 105 5.45 -22.11 3.72
CA GLY A 105 5.66 -21.75 5.12
C GLY A 105 6.90 -20.87 5.29
N MET A 106 8.04 -21.34 4.78
CA MET A 106 9.29 -20.57 4.80
C MET A 106 9.14 -19.21 4.10
N LEU A 107 8.44 -19.18 2.96
CA LEU A 107 8.21 -17.93 2.24
C LEU A 107 7.39 -16.94 3.08
N LYS A 108 6.31 -17.39 3.73
CA LYS A 108 5.48 -16.55 4.61
C LYS A 108 6.28 -16.04 5.81
N ASP A 109 7.13 -16.89 6.40
CA ASP A 109 7.94 -16.52 7.57
C ASP A 109 9.03 -15.52 7.18
N ASN A 110 9.70 -15.72 6.05
CA ASN A 110 10.66 -14.76 5.49
C ASN A 110 9.99 -13.41 5.22
N ILE A 111 8.81 -13.37 4.61
CA ILE A 111 8.08 -12.10 4.39
C ILE A 111 7.81 -11.39 5.71
N ARG A 112 7.32 -12.09 6.75
CA ARG A 112 7.06 -11.45 8.05
C ARG A 112 8.33 -10.89 8.68
N LEU A 113 9.40 -11.68 8.68
CA LEU A 113 10.69 -11.25 9.25
C LEU A 113 11.22 -10.02 8.53
N GLN A 114 11.23 -10.02 7.18
CA GLN A 114 11.73 -8.89 6.42
C GLN A 114 10.83 -7.66 6.50
N CYS A 115 9.50 -7.80 6.64
CA CYS A 115 8.63 -6.65 6.89
C CYS A 115 8.92 -5.99 8.25
N LEU A 116 9.33 -6.76 9.26
CA LEU A 116 9.68 -6.22 10.59
C LEU A 116 11.03 -5.50 10.60
N THR A 117 11.93 -5.79 9.65
CA THR A 117 13.24 -5.13 9.56
C THR A 117 13.18 -3.81 8.80
N ILE A 118 12.11 -3.54 8.06
CA ILE A 118 11.90 -2.25 7.38
C ILE A 118 11.56 -1.18 8.43
N THR A 119 12.54 -0.34 8.73
CA THR A 119 12.39 0.79 9.64
C THR A 119 11.70 1.98 8.99
N ARG A 120 11.13 2.90 9.80
CA ARG A 120 10.49 4.14 9.32
C ARG A 120 11.40 4.95 8.38
N THR A 121 12.71 4.93 8.60
CA THR A 121 13.70 5.64 7.79
C THR A 121 13.76 5.15 6.34
N CYS A 122 13.47 3.88 6.07
CA CYS A 122 13.40 3.37 4.70
C CYS A 122 12.24 3.98 3.90
N PHE A 123 11.14 4.35 4.58
CA PHE A 123 9.99 5.01 3.95
C PHE A 123 10.18 6.51 3.77
N THR A 124 10.95 7.17 4.65
CA THR A 124 11.20 8.62 4.56
C THR A 124 11.96 9.01 3.31
N VAL A 125 12.95 8.21 2.89
CA VAL A 125 13.76 8.47 1.67
C VAL A 125 12.88 8.47 0.42
N LEU A 126 11.86 7.59 0.37
CA LEU A 126 10.96 7.47 -0.77
C LEU A 126 9.98 8.64 -0.88
N PHE A 127 9.44 9.13 0.24
CA PHE A 127 8.58 10.31 0.24
C PHE A 127 9.34 11.56 -0.23
N THR A 128 10.61 11.72 0.14
CA THR A 128 11.43 12.86 -0.32
C THR A 128 11.78 12.78 -1.81
N THR A 129 12.09 11.60 -2.36
CA THR A 129 12.32 11.46 -3.81
C THR A 129 11.04 11.64 -4.62
N LEU A 130 9.89 11.16 -4.14
CA LEU A 130 8.61 11.33 -4.85
C LEU A 130 8.19 12.81 -4.93
N PHE A 131 8.41 13.57 -3.85
CA PHE A 131 8.13 15.01 -3.85
C PHE A 131 9.05 15.76 -4.82
N LEU A 132 10.33 15.37 -4.91
CA LEU A 132 11.28 15.96 -5.85
C LEU A 132 10.96 15.63 -7.31
N ASP A 133 10.56 14.39 -7.60
CA ASP A 133 10.11 13.98 -8.95
C ASP A 133 8.79 14.64 -9.35
N CYS A 134 7.84 14.84 -8.41
CA CYS A 134 6.61 15.59 -8.69
C CYS A 134 6.87 17.08 -8.96
N SER A 135 7.81 17.71 -8.24
CA SER A 135 8.21 19.10 -8.52
C SER A 135 8.96 19.26 -9.85
N TYR A 136 9.51 18.18 -10.40
CA TYR A 136 10.20 18.20 -11.70
C TYR A 136 9.24 18.13 -12.90
N PHE A 137 7.97 17.78 -12.67
CA PHE A 137 6.93 17.72 -13.70
C PHE A 137 5.99 18.93 -13.72
N GLU A 138 6.20 19.91 -12.82
CA GLU A 138 5.45 21.18 -12.79
C GLU A 138 6.18 22.36 -13.49
N GLU A 139 7.18 22.09 -14.34
CA GLU A 139 7.77 23.08 -15.27
C GLU A 139 7.45 22.78 -16.73
#